data_AF-A0A1X7JLM9-F1
#
_entry.id   AF-A0A1X7JLM9-F1
#
_cell.length_a   1.000
_cell.length_b   1.000
_cell.length_c   1.000
_cell.angle_alpha   90.00
_cell.angle_beta   90.00
_cell.angle_gamma   90.00
#
_symmetry.space_group_name_H-M   'P 1'
#
loop_
_entity.id
_entity.type
_entity.pdbx_description
1 polymer ?
#
loop_
_entity_poly.entity_id
_entity_poly.type
_entity_poly.pdbx_seq_one_letter_code
_entity_poly.pdbx_strand_id
1 'polypeptide(L)'
;MTRRAVALFRYVMLWLCAALWLHSGSASAAELGDNLAEFSAALDQSTPAAQVSLQTLQQLDTALLKPASMYPQFQAWSLPELTAFYQLDKRCVSEVGQPASVKSFIAALCQPNIPSASWFAAHPLYPLGGSSAWQYILRHPEAAAALKNSLHVRERPDDLAGIGALSDDNLEALLGGQHWLLQNGQLWRFSQQHWRRYEANAWQPLARQSGIELVSAGGRCDMRAGALCVNAREGYRDIWRGLFGLLTLFTVLGLIWLAWQRRRQRERQRFITQMLTHELRTPIAQLSNVVEHFRRDFDQLPEGAQLNFVALADTLQRMRQMAETSKHYLIAEHQREALETPTQVQLSDWLDHLCANRDGLTYCLDENIAVGVSFYWGSLCLTNLLDNAFRHGKRPVHLTVHKSRTHLIFQVSDSGNITQNPLLNSRRLRWSNSSLGLGLTIVQRVARRLNGRLTFSAAPTTFTLELPYDPE
;
A
#
# COMPACT_ATOMS: atom_id res chain seq x y z
N MET A 1 -31.49 5.08 -5.39
CA MET A 1 -31.06 3.68 -5.17
C MET A 1 -29.80 3.70 -4.33
N THR A 2 -29.80 2.91 -3.27
CA THR A 2 -29.41 3.34 -1.92
C THR A 2 -28.03 2.86 -1.50
N ARG A 3 -27.36 3.63 -0.62
CA ARG A 3 -26.08 3.30 0.06
C ARG A 3 -26.01 1.87 0.62
N ARG A 4 -27.16 1.23 0.89
CA ARG A 4 -27.27 -0.17 1.34
C ARG A 4 -26.79 -1.19 0.30
N ALA A 5 -27.00 -0.96 -0.99
CA ALA A 5 -26.54 -1.88 -2.04
C ALA A 5 -25.00 -1.90 -2.13
N VAL A 6 -24.35 -0.74 -1.93
CA VAL A 6 -22.89 -0.61 -1.94
C VAL A 6 -22.26 -1.31 -0.73
N ALA A 7 -22.90 -1.24 0.44
CA ALA A 7 -22.43 -1.91 1.65
C ALA A 7 -22.54 -3.44 1.54
N LEU A 8 -23.68 -3.95 1.03
CA LEU A 8 -23.88 -5.39 0.81
C LEU A 8 -22.88 -5.96 -0.20
N PHE A 9 -22.60 -5.22 -1.29
CA PHE A 9 -21.62 -5.63 -2.29
C PHE A 9 -20.20 -5.73 -1.71
N ARG A 10 -19.81 -4.80 -0.82
CA ARG A 10 -18.52 -4.83 -0.12
C ARG A 10 -18.36 -6.05 0.79
N TYR A 11 -19.39 -6.38 1.56
CA TYR A 11 -19.37 -7.54 2.46
C TYR A 11 -19.31 -8.86 1.68
N VAL A 12 -20.07 -8.98 0.58
CA VAL A 12 -20.03 -10.16 -0.28
C VAL A 12 -18.67 -10.33 -0.94
N MET A 13 -18.04 -9.25 -1.41
CA MET A 13 -16.68 -9.29 -1.97
C MET A 13 -15.62 -9.69 -0.93
N LEU A 14 -15.69 -9.13 0.28
CA LEU A 14 -14.78 -9.49 1.37
C LEU A 14 -14.92 -10.97 1.77
N TRP A 15 -16.15 -11.47 1.80
CA TRP A 15 -16.43 -12.87 2.14
C TRP A 15 -15.97 -13.83 1.04
N LEU A 16 -16.19 -13.49 -0.24
CA LEU A 16 -15.66 -14.24 -1.38
C LEU A 16 -14.13 -14.28 -1.38
N CYS A 17 -13.45 -13.14 -1.14
CA CYS A 17 -12.00 -13.10 -1.04
C CYS A 17 -11.46 -13.96 0.12
N ALA A 18 -12.11 -13.91 1.28
CA ALA A 18 -11.73 -14.71 2.45
C ALA A 18 -11.94 -16.22 2.22
N ALA A 19 -13.06 -16.62 1.61
CA ALA A 19 -13.36 -18.02 1.30
C ALA A 19 -12.39 -18.59 0.23
N LEU A 20 -12.04 -17.80 -0.79
CA LEU A 20 -11.04 -18.17 -1.81
C LEU A 20 -9.63 -18.32 -1.23
N TRP A 21 -9.25 -17.50 -0.24
CA TRP A 21 -7.96 -17.60 0.44
C TRP A 21 -7.84 -18.83 1.35
N LEU A 22 -8.91 -19.17 2.08
CA LEU A 22 -8.88 -20.29 3.03
C LEU A 22 -8.95 -21.67 2.36
N HIS A 23 -9.62 -21.80 1.21
CA HIS A 23 -9.67 -23.07 0.47
C HIS A 23 -8.44 -23.34 -0.41
N SER A 24 -7.70 -22.31 -0.82
CA SER A 24 -6.54 -22.49 -1.69
C SER A 24 -5.31 -23.07 -0.95
N GLY A 25 -5.12 -22.74 0.32
CA GLY A 25 -3.95 -23.21 1.08
C GLY A 25 -4.00 -24.69 1.49
N SER A 26 -5.15 -25.18 1.94
CA SER A 26 -5.31 -26.54 2.46
C SER A 26 -5.54 -27.59 1.37
N ALA A 27 -6.22 -27.23 0.27
CA ALA A 27 -6.35 -28.10 -0.89
C ALA A 27 -5.00 -28.34 -1.59
N SER A 28 -4.14 -27.32 -1.63
CA SER A 28 -2.84 -27.40 -2.31
C SER A 28 -1.85 -28.36 -1.63
N ALA A 29 -1.84 -28.45 -0.29
CA ALA A 29 -0.92 -29.33 0.43
C ALA A 29 -1.28 -30.82 0.28
N ALA A 30 -2.58 -31.15 0.27
CA ALA A 30 -3.03 -32.52 0.01
C ALA A 30 -2.73 -32.95 -1.43
N GLU A 31 -3.01 -32.08 -2.40
CA GLU A 31 -2.71 -32.31 -3.82
C GLU A 31 -1.20 -32.47 -4.08
N LEU A 32 -0.35 -31.68 -3.42
CA LEU A 32 1.11 -31.84 -3.46
C LEU A 32 1.58 -33.17 -2.87
N GLY A 33 0.91 -33.65 -1.82
CA GLY A 33 1.18 -34.96 -1.23
C GLY A 33 0.88 -36.10 -2.19
N ASP A 34 -0.26 -36.04 -2.88
CA ASP A 34 -0.67 -37.02 -3.89
C ASP A 34 0.29 -37.01 -5.10
N ASN A 35 0.65 -35.82 -5.59
CA ASN A 35 1.62 -35.66 -6.68
C ASN A 35 3.01 -36.20 -6.31
N LEU A 36 3.44 -36.02 -5.05
CA LEU A 36 4.69 -36.60 -4.54
C LEU A 36 4.61 -38.12 -4.46
N ALA A 37 3.45 -38.68 -4.09
CA ALA A 37 3.24 -40.12 -4.06
C ALA A 37 3.28 -40.73 -5.47
N GLU A 38 2.63 -40.08 -6.45
CA GLU A 38 2.68 -40.47 -7.87
C GLU A 38 4.12 -40.43 -8.39
N PHE A 39 4.84 -39.34 -8.13
CA PHE A 39 6.26 -39.23 -8.46
C PHE A 39 7.09 -40.35 -7.81
N SER A 40 6.87 -40.63 -6.52
CA SER A 40 7.59 -41.69 -5.81
C SER A 40 7.32 -43.06 -6.42
N ALA A 41 6.09 -43.34 -6.84
CA ALA A 41 5.72 -44.61 -7.49
C ALA A 41 6.35 -44.73 -8.88
N ALA A 42 6.37 -43.65 -9.67
CA ALA A 42 7.03 -43.61 -10.97
C ALA A 42 8.56 -43.78 -10.82
N LEU A 43 9.16 -43.16 -9.81
CA LEU A 43 10.59 -43.26 -9.53
C LEU A 43 10.98 -44.68 -9.12
N ASP A 44 10.17 -45.38 -8.32
CA ASP A 44 10.43 -46.78 -7.92
C ASP A 44 10.39 -47.76 -9.10
N GLN A 45 9.74 -47.41 -10.22
CA GLN A 45 9.75 -48.18 -11.46
C GLN A 45 10.95 -47.86 -12.36
N SER A 46 11.66 -46.74 -12.10
CA SER A 46 12.82 -46.32 -12.88
C SER A 46 14.10 -47.03 -12.43
N THR A 47 15.06 -47.18 -13.34
CA THR A 47 16.35 -47.82 -13.02
C THR A 47 17.26 -46.84 -12.29
N PRO A 48 17.68 -47.13 -11.04
CA PRO A 48 18.63 -46.29 -10.33
C PRO A 48 20.03 -46.41 -10.94
N ALA A 49 20.81 -45.33 -10.87
CA ALA A 49 22.21 -45.31 -11.30
C ALA A 49 23.10 -46.14 -10.35
N ALA A 50 22.77 -46.18 -9.06
CA ALA A 50 23.42 -47.02 -8.06
C ALA A 50 22.48 -47.27 -6.88
N GLN A 51 22.69 -48.36 -6.15
CA GLN A 51 21.89 -48.67 -4.96
C GLN A 51 22.70 -49.41 -3.89
N VAL A 52 22.31 -49.24 -2.63
CA VAL A 52 22.88 -49.93 -1.47
C VAL A 52 21.77 -50.30 -0.49
N SER A 53 21.83 -51.50 0.08
CA SER A 53 20.83 -51.96 1.03
C SER A 53 21.03 -51.31 2.40
N LEU A 54 19.93 -51.11 3.15
CA LEU A 54 20.00 -50.64 4.54
C LEU A 54 20.80 -51.62 5.41
N GLN A 55 20.63 -52.92 5.18
CA GLN A 55 21.33 -53.96 5.94
C GLN A 55 22.85 -53.83 5.79
N THR A 56 23.34 -53.54 4.58
CA THR A 56 24.78 -53.29 4.34
C THR A 56 25.27 -52.08 5.14
N LEU A 57 24.48 -51.00 5.22
CA LEU A 57 24.85 -49.81 6.00
C LEU A 57 24.78 -50.06 7.51
N GLN A 58 23.80 -50.83 7.98
CA GLN A 58 23.62 -51.17 9.39
C GLN A 58 24.69 -52.13 9.93
N GLN A 59 25.37 -52.87 9.05
CA GLN A 59 26.53 -53.70 9.42
C GLN A 59 27.79 -52.86 9.70
N LEU A 60 27.83 -51.61 9.26
CA LEU A 60 28.95 -50.71 9.53
C LEU A 60 28.80 -50.08 10.92
N ASP A 61 29.93 -49.83 11.57
CA ASP A 61 29.92 -48.97 12.75
C ASP A 61 29.44 -47.57 12.36
N THR A 62 28.51 -47.01 13.14
CA THR A 62 27.97 -45.66 12.91
C THR A 62 29.06 -44.58 12.88
N ALA A 63 30.18 -44.79 13.57
CA ALA A 63 31.34 -43.92 13.55
C ALA A 63 31.98 -43.85 12.15
N LEU A 64 31.93 -44.91 11.36
CA LEU A 64 32.48 -44.95 9.99
C LEU A 64 31.60 -44.23 8.95
N LEU A 65 30.41 -43.78 9.37
CA LEU A 65 29.52 -42.98 8.55
C LEU A 65 29.68 -41.49 8.89
N LYS A 66 29.72 -41.12 10.18
CA LYS A 66 29.68 -39.72 10.66
C LYS A 66 30.79 -38.84 10.05
N PRO A 67 30.47 -37.67 9.45
CA PRO A 67 31.48 -36.78 8.86
C PRO A 67 32.56 -36.35 9.86
N ALA A 68 32.14 -36.10 11.11
CA ALA A 68 33.01 -35.68 12.21
C ALA A 68 34.17 -36.66 12.50
N SER A 69 34.03 -37.94 12.13
CA SER A 69 35.03 -38.98 12.34
C SER A 69 36.29 -38.81 11.49
N MET A 70 36.25 -37.99 10.43
CA MET A 70 37.43 -37.65 9.64
C MET A 70 38.37 -36.67 10.33
N TYR A 71 37.95 -36.07 11.45
CA TYR A 71 38.75 -35.10 12.19
C TYR A 71 39.37 -35.70 13.47
N PRO A 72 40.41 -35.07 14.03
CA PRO A 72 41.02 -35.53 15.27
C PRO A 72 40.02 -35.62 16.43
N GLN A 73 40.10 -36.72 17.18
CA GLN A 73 39.14 -37.10 18.21
C GLN A 73 39.46 -36.42 19.56
N PHE A 74 39.37 -35.10 19.61
CA PHE A 74 39.68 -34.29 20.82
C PHE A 74 38.81 -34.61 22.05
N GLN A 75 37.67 -35.28 21.86
CA GLN A 75 36.79 -35.70 22.96
C GLN A 75 37.24 -37.00 23.63
N ALA A 76 37.98 -37.85 22.90
CA ALA A 76 38.40 -39.17 23.37
C ALA A 76 39.88 -39.21 23.79
N TRP A 77 40.70 -38.29 23.28
CA TRP A 77 42.15 -38.28 23.48
C TRP A 77 42.66 -36.90 23.86
N SER A 78 43.62 -36.84 24.78
CA SER A 78 44.27 -35.60 25.17
C SER A 78 45.22 -35.09 24.06
N LEU A 79 45.49 -33.77 24.03
CA LEU A 79 46.44 -33.17 23.08
C LEU A 79 47.85 -33.81 23.12
N PRO A 80 48.42 -34.14 24.29
CA PRO A 80 49.68 -34.89 24.35
C PRO A 80 49.59 -36.28 23.70
N GLU A 81 48.50 -37.02 23.91
CA GLU A 81 48.29 -38.33 23.28
C GLU A 81 48.13 -38.22 21.76
N LEU A 82 47.37 -37.25 21.27
CA LEU A 82 47.24 -37.00 19.82
C LEU A 82 48.59 -36.61 19.19
N THR A 83 49.39 -35.82 19.90
CA THR A 83 50.77 -35.49 19.47
C THR A 83 51.64 -36.74 19.43
N ALA A 84 51.50 -37.64 20.41
CA ALA A 84 52.19 -38.92 20.45
C ALA A 84 51.78 -39.82 19.27
N PHE A 85 50.49 -39.92 18.94
CA PHE A 85 50.02 -40.61 17.75
C PHE A 85 50.71 -40.06 16.49
N TYR A 86 50.70 -38.74 16.30
CA TYR A 86 51.33 -38.12 15.12
C TYR A 86 52.83 -38.43 14.99
N GLN A 87 53.56 -38.46 16.11
CA GLN A 87 54.99 -38.75 16.12
C GLN A 87 55.32 -40.23 15.88
N LEU A 88 54.57 -41.13 16.52
CA LEU A 88 54.81 -42.58 16.49
C LEU A 88 54.36 -43.22 15.18
N ASP A 89 53.29 -42.70 14.59
CA ASP A 89 52.67 -43.23 13.36
C ASP A 89 53.69 -43.31 12.20
N LYS A 90 54.52 -42.27 12.02
CA LYS A 90 55.48 -42.22 10.90
C LYS A 90 56.61 -43.25 10.99
N ARG A 91 56.86 -43.81 12.18
CA ARG A 91 58.08 -44.59 12.43
C ARG A 91 57.80 -46.02 12.88
N CYS A 92 56.61 -46.33 13.42
CA CYS A 92 56.33 -47.64 14.04
C CYS A 92 57.38 -48.04 15.11
N VAL A 93 58.08 -47.05 15.68
CA VAL A 93 59.07 -47.26 16.75
C VAL A 93 58.51 -46.67 18.03
N SER A 94 58.43 -47.47 19.09
CA SER A 94 58.01 -47.01 20.40
C SER A 94 59.13 -46.22 21.08
N GLU A 95 58.93 -44.91 21.30
CA GLU A 95 59.83 -44.08 22.11
C GLU A 95 59.53 -44.21 23.63
N VAL A 96 60.57 -44.00 24.45
CA VAL A 96 60.47 -43.99 25.92
C VAL A 96 59.68 -42.73 26.36
N GLY A 97 58.73 -42.89 27.27
CA GLY A 97 57.94 -41.76 27.82
C GLY A 97 56.53 -41.56 27.24
N GLN A 98 56.14 -42.27 26.17
CA GLN A 98 54.78 -42.16 25.61
C GLN A 98 53.72 -42.95 26.42
N PRO A 99 52.45 -42.51 26.45
CA PRO A 99 51.35 -43.19 27.16
C PRO A 99 51.15 -44.64 26.69
N ALA A 100 50.79 -45.54 27.61
CA ALA A 100 50.64 -46.96 27.33
C ALA A 100 49.52 -47.27 26.31
N SER A 101 48.42 -46.51 26.35
CA SER A 101 47.29 -46.58 25.41
C SER A 101 47.70 -46.32 23.96
N VAL A 102 48.51 -45.27 23.73
CA VAL A 102 49.03 -44.90 22.41
C VAL A 102 49.97 -45.98 21.88
N LYS A 103 50.86 -46.49 22.74
CA LYS A 103 51.82 -47.54 22.39
C LYS A 103 51.13 -48.82 21.96
N SER A 104 50.15 -49.32 22.73
CA SER A 104 49.46 -50.56 22.40
C SER A 104 48.65 -50.45 21.10
N PHE A 105 48.03 -49.30 20.87
CA PHE A 105 47.27 -49.03 19.64
C PHE A 105 48.17 -49.01 18.40
N ILE A 106 49.25 -48.22 18.42
CA ILE A 106 50.20 -48.16 17.29
C ILE A 106 50.90 -49.51 17.09
N ALA A 107 51.26 -50.20 18.17
CA ALA A 107 51.88 -51.52 18.07
C ALA A 107 50.98 -52.54 17.36
N ALA A 108 49.65 -52.44 17.50
CA ALA A 108 48.71 -53.30 16.77
C ALA A 108 48.68 -52.96 15.27
N LEU A 109 48.69 -51.67 14.91
CA LEU A 109 48.68 -51.24 13.50
C LEU A 109 50.01 -51.46 12.78
N CYS A 110 51.12 -51.54 13.50
CA CYS A 110 52.45 -51.77 12.93
C CYS A 110 52.82 -53.26 12.79
N GLN A 111 51.89 -54.19 13.08
CA GLN A 111 52.13 -55.62 12.89
C GLN A 111 52.11 -55.99 11.41
N PRO A 112 52.93 -56.97 10.98
CA PRO A 112 52.95 -57.43 9.58
C PRO A 112 51.64 -58.12 9.16
N ASN A 113 50.87 -58.64 10.11
CA ASN A 113 49.58 -59.28 9.86
C ASN A 113 48.44 -58.32 10.18
N ILE A 114 47.33 -58.47 9.46
CA ILE A 114 46.12 -57.67 9.66
C ILE A 114 45.61 -57.89 11.10
N PRO A 115 45.36 -56.81 11.88
CA PRO A 115 44.72 -56.93 13.19
C PRO A 115 43.39 -57.68 13.11
N SER A 116 42.99 -58.34 14.18
CA SER A 116 41.74 -59.10 14.18
C SER A 116 40.53 -58.22 13.89
N ALA A 117 39.48 -58.79 13.31
CA ALA A 117 38.22 -58.06 13.08
C ALA A 117 37.64 -57.47 14.39
N SER A 118 37.82 -58.17 15.52
CA SER A 118 37.44 -57.66 16.84
C SER A 118 38.24 -56.42 17.26
N TRP A 119 39.50 -56.31 16.86
CA TRP A 119 40.32 -55.13 17.14
C TRP A 119 39.80 -53.92 16.37
N PHE A 120 39.48 -54.07 15.07
CA PHE A 120 38.89 -53.00 14.27
C PHE A 120 37.48 -52.62 14.73
N ALA A 121 36.69 -53.58 15.22
CA ALA A 121 35.39 -53.30 15.81
C ALA A 121 35.51 -52.49 17.13
N ALA A 122 36.55 -52.75 17.93
CA ALA A 122 36.84 -51.97 19.14
C ALA A 122 37.50 -50.61 18.85
N HIS A 123 38.16 -50.47 17.70
CA HIS A 123 38.92 -49.28 17.31
C HIS A 123 38.61 -48.86 15.87
N PRO A 124 37.35 -48.51 15.54
CA PRO A 124 36.94 -48.21 14.17
C PRO A 124 37.63 -46.93 13.64
N LEU A 125 37.85 -45.95 14.52
CA LEU A 125 38.43 -44.66 14.19
C LEU A 125 39.89 -44.56 14.59
N TYR A 126 40.68 -43.93 13.72
CA TYR A 126 42.02 -43.50 14.06
C TYR A 126 41.97 -42.19 14.87
N PRO A 127 42.74 -42.04 15.95
CA PRO A 127 42.66 -40.87 16.84
C PRO A 127 42.87 -39.50 16.18
N LEU A 128 43.64 -39.43 15.09
CA LEU A 128 43.85 -38.20 14.31
C LEU A 128 42.80 -37.97 13.21
N GLY A 129 41.81 -38.85 13.09
CA GLY A 129 40.76 -38.79 12.08
C GLY A 129 40.89 -39.88 11.01
N GLY A 130 39.74 -40.26 10.45
CA GLY A 130 39.61 -41.38 9.52
C GLY A 130 39.46 -42.72 10.22
N SER A 131 39.47 -43.81 9.45
CA SER A 131 39.42 -45.16 10.01
C SER A 131 40.80 -45.68 10.40
N SER A 132 40.85 -46.53 11.43
CA SER A 132 42.08 -47.26 11.75
C SER A 132 42.50 -48.19 10.60
N ALA A 133 41.52 -48.71 9.85
CA ALA A 133 41.74 -49.54 8.68
C ALA A 133 42.49 -48.80 7.57
N TRP A 134 42.15 -47.54 7.31
CA TRP A 134 42.86 -46.71 6.33
C TRP A 134 44.33 -46.54 6.68
N GLN A 135 44.64 -46.27 7.96
CA GLN A 135 46.03 -46.14 8.41
C GLN A 135 46.83 -47.45 8.27
N TYR A 136 46.17 -48.60 8.45
CA TYR A 136 46.80 -49.89 8.17
C TYR A 136 47.07 -50.06 6.68
N ILE A 137 46.09 -49.78 5.82
CA ILE A 137 46.18 -49.90 4.36
C ILE A 137 47.27 -49.00 3.76
N LEU A 138 47.48 -47.80 4.32
CA LEU A 138 48.57 -46.91 3.89
C LEU A 138 49.97 -47.56 4.00
N ARG A 139 50.14 -48.51 4.93
CA ARG A 139 51.38 -49.29 5.10
C ARG A 139 51.33 -50.64 4.39
N HIS A 140 50.13 -51.22 4.28
CA HIS A 140 49.87 -52.55 3.73
C HIS A 140 48.79 -52.47 2.63
N PRO A 141 49.12 -51.97 1.42
CA PRO A 141 48.13 -51.77 0.35
C PRO A 141 47.37 -53.06 -0.03
N GLU A 142 48.01 -54.22 0.11
CA GLU A 142 47.41 -55.54 -0.13
C GLU A 142 46.21 -55.84 0.79
N ALA A 143 46.10 -55.19 1.96
CA ALA A 143 45.01 -55.40 2.90
C ALA A 143 43.72 -54.65 2.51
N ALA A 144 43.74 -53.79 1.48
CA ALA A 144 42.63 -52.94 1.09
C ALA A 144 41.32 -53.71 0.83
N ALA A 145 41.41 -54.87 0.17
CA ALA A 145 40.24 -55.70 -0.12
C ALA A 145 39.62 -56.31 1.15
N ALA A 146 40.46 -56.76 2.09
CA ALA A 146 40.01 -57.40 3.33
C ALA A 146 39.39 -56.40 4.31
N LEU A 147 39.91 -55.17 4.34
CA LEU A 147 39.51 -54.12 5.28
C LEU A 147 38.49 -53.13 4.71
N LYS A 148 37.95 -53.38 3.51
CA LYS A 148 37.01 -52.49 2.82
C LYS A 148 35.81 -52.09 3.69
N ASN A 149 35.26 -53.02 4.49
CA ASN A 149 34.11 -52.74 5.37
C ASN A 149 34.48 -52.00 6.67
N SER A 150 35.76 -51.94 7.02
CA SER A 150 36.28 -51.19 8.16
C SER A 150 36.70 -49.77 7.80
N LEU A 151 36.62 -49.39 6.52
CA LEU A 151 36.89 -48.04 6.03
C LEU A 151 35.71 -47.10 6.29
N HIS A 152 36.05 -45.86 6.63
CA HIS A 152 35.11 -44.77 6.67
C HIS A 152 34.54 -44.53 5.27
N VAL A 153 33.28 -44.15 5.14
CA VAL A 153 32.64 -44.00 3.80
C VAL A 153 33.34 -42.98 2.90
N ARG A 154 33.93 -41.93 3.48
CA ARG A 154 34.73 -40.93 2.75
C ARG A 154 36.07 -41.45 2.21
N GLU A 155 36.59 -42.54 2.76
CA GLU A 155 37.83 -43.18 2.27
C GLU A 155 37.55 -44.12 1.08
N ARG A 156 36.27 -44.36 0.79
CA ARG A 156 35.77 -45.18 -0.33
C ARG A 156 34.56 -44.49 -1.01
N PRO A 157 34.76 -43.29 -1.59
CA PRO A 157 33.67 -42.43 -2.04
C PRO A 157 32.78 -43.06 -3.11
N ASP A 158 33.33 -43.93 -3.96
CA ASP A 158 32.61 -44.60 -5.06
C ASP A 158 31.85 -45.87 -4.60
N ASP A 159 32.14 -46.38 -3.40
CA ASP A 159 31.47 -47.54 -2.84
C ASP A 159 30.11 -47.17 -2.24
N LEU A 160 29.31 -48.16 -1.83
CA LEU A 160 28.03 -47.93 -1.13
C LEU A 160 27.11 -46.94 -1.87
N ALA A 161 27.04 -47.08 -3.20
CA ALA A 161 26.24 -46.22 -4.08
C ALA A 161 26.59 -44.72 -4.06
N GLY A 162 27.85 -44.39 -3.73
CA GLY A 162 28.33 -43.01 -3.73
C GLY A 162 28.02 -42.23 -2.44
N ILE A 163 27.60 -42.91 -1.37
CA ILE A 163 27.27 -42.25 -0.09
C ILE A 163 28.47 -41.47 0.47
N GLY A 164 29.70 -41.95 0.26
CA GLY A 164 30.91 -41.27 0.74
C GLY A 164 31.16 -39.91 0.08
N ALA A 165 30.56 -39.65 -1.08
CA ALA A 165 30.63 -38.37 -1.79
C ALA A 165 29.55 -37.36 -1.37
N LEU A 166 28.63 -37.75 -0.48
CA LEU A 166 27.65 -36.82 0.08
C LEU A 166 28.34 -35.72 0.90
N SER A 167 27.71 -34.54 0.88
CA SER A 167 28.01 -33.43 1.78
C SER A 167 27.69 -33.82 3.22
N ASP A 168 28.34 -33.14 4.17
CA ASP A 168 28.17 -33.38 5.60
C ASP A 168 26.69 -33.33 5.99
N ASP A 169 25.96 -32.30 5.54
CA ASP A 169 24.52 -32.14 5.78
C ASP A 169 23.68 -33.33 5.26
N ASN A 170 23.95 -33.81 4.04
CA ASN A 170 23.21 -34.93 3.46
C ASN A 170 23.55 -36.26 4.15
N LEU A 171 24.79 -36.42 4.58
CA LEU A 171 25.23 -37.61 5.29
C LEU A 171 24.67 -37.64 6.72
N GLU A 172 24.62 -36.49 7.39
CA GLU A 172 23.91 -36.34 8.67
C GLU A 172 22.40 -36.54 8.52
N ALA A 173 21.79 -36.02 7.44
CA ALA A 173 20.38 -36.28 7.13
C ALA A 173 20.11 -37.78 6.93
N LEU A 174 20.99 -38.50 6.24
CA LEU A 174 20.91 -39.96 6.10
C LEU A 174 20.94 -40.65 7.47
N LEU A 175 21.88 -40.28 8.32
CA LEU A 175 21.99 -40.82 9.69
C LEU A 175 20.80 -40.41 10.58
N GLY A 176 20.21 -39.25 10.32
CA GLY A 176 19.00 -38.76 10.96
C GLY A 176 17.70 -39.41 10.48
N GLY A 177 17.77 -40.39 9.58
CA GLY A 177 16.61 -41.13 9.09
C GLY A 177 15.80 -40.38 8.03
N GLN A 178 16.39 -39.40 7.35
CA GLN A 178 15.74 -38.77 6.20
C GLN A 178 15.61 -39.77 5.06
N HIS A 179 14.57 -39.58 4.25
CA HIS A 179 14.22 -40.51 3.18
C HIS A 179 14.54 -40.00 1.77
N TRP A 180 14.87 -38.71 1.65
CA TRP A 180 15.17 -38.02 0.41
C TRP A 180 16.37 -37.12 0.62
N LEU A 181 17.34 -37.19 -0.31
CA LEU A 181 18.51 -36.31 -0.33
C LEU A 181 18.72 -35.82 -1.76
N LEU A 182 19.20 -34.59 -1.92
CA LEU A 182 19.50 -34.01 -3.23
C LEU A 182 20.88 -33.36 -3.18
N GLN A 183 21.74 -33.70 -4.13
CA GLN A 183 23.08 -33.13 -4.25
C GLN A 183 23.54 -33.11 -5.70
N ASN A 184 24.05 -31.97 -6.17
CA ASN A 184 24.61 -31.84 -7.52
C ASN A 184 23.66 -32.35 -8.63
N GLY A 185 22.35 -32.19 -8.45
CA GLY A 185 21.33 -32.68 -9.38
C GLY A 185 21.01 -34.18 -9.29
N GLN A 186 21.75 -34.94 -8.49
CA GLN A 186 21.45 -36.34 -8.18
C GLN A 186 20.48 -36.43 -7.02
N LEU A 187 19.51 -37.34 -7.14
CA LEU A 187 18.46 -37.58 -6.13
C LEU A 187 18.71 -38.93 -5.48
N TRP A 188 18.81 -38.96 -4.16
CA TRP A 188 18.83 -40.20 -3.37
C TRP A 188 17.48 -40.40 -2.70
N ARG A 189 16.95 -41.61 -2.83
CA ARG A 189 15.69 -42.01 -2.22
C ARG A 189 15.88 -43.31 -1.46
N PHE A 190 15.46 -43.30 -0.20
CA PHE A 190 15.27 -44.51 0.57
C PHE A 190 13.90 -45.13 0.27
N SER A 191 13.84 -46.29 -0.36
CA SER A 191 12.61 -47.04 -0.61
C SER A 191 12.90 -48.54 -0.57
N GLN A 192 11.96 -49.33 -0.07
CA GLN A 192 12.07 -50.80 -0.01
C GLN A 192 13.40 -51.30 0.61
N GLN A 193 13.82 -50.71 1.75
CA GLN A 193 15.09 -51.05 2.43
C GLN A 193 16.37 -50.80 1.62
N HIS A 194 16.30 -49.96 0.58
CA HIS A 194 17.45 -49.59 -0.25
C HIS A 194 17.55 -48.08 -0.38
N TRP A 195 18.77 -47.58 -0.30
CA TRP A 195 19.12 -46.25 -0.79
C TRP A 195 19.44 -46.35 -2.28
N ARG A 196 18.72 -45.58 -3.10
CA ARG A 196 18.84 -45.55 -4.56
C ARG A 196 19.23 -44.16 -5.02
N ARG A 197 20.25 -44.05 -5.87
CA ARG A 197 20.70 -42.80 -6.50
C ARG A 197 20.19 -42.71 -7.93
N TYR A 198 19.60 -41.57 -8.28
CA TYR A 198 19.09 -41.27 -9.62
C TYR A 198 19.78 -40.02 -10.17
N GLU A 199 20.19 -40.08 -11.43
CA GLU A 199 20.74 -38.94 -12.16
C GLU A 199 19.63 -37.94 -12.54
N ALA A 200 20.01 -36.66 -12.71
CA ALA A 200 19.07 -35.57 -13.02
C ALA A 200 18.19 -35.87 -14.24
N ASN A 201 18.76 -36.47 -15.28
CA ASN A 201 18.07 -36.84 -16.50
C ASN A 201 16.98 -37.92 -16.31
N ALA A 202 17.08 -38.74 -15.25
CA ALA A 202 16.12 -39.79 -14.95
C ALA A 202 14.95 -39.26 -14.11
N TRP A 203 15.23 -38.54 -13.02
CA TRP A 203 14.18 -38.14 -12.07
C TRP A 203 13.48 -36.83 -12.44
N GLN A 204 14.17 -35.86 -13.05
CA GLN A 204 13.56 -34.55 -13.35
C GLN A 204 12.37 -34.64 -14.32
N PRO A 205 12.40 -35.45 -15.40
CA PRO A 205 11.24 -35.61 -16.26
C PRO A 205 10.03 -36.20 -15.53
N LEU A 206 10.26 -37.14 -14.62
CA LEU A 206 9.19 -37.75 -13.81
C LEU A 206 8.57 -36.72 -12.85
N ALA A 207 9.40 -35.92 -12.16
CA ALA A 207 8.91 -34.85 -11.29
C ALA A 207 8.06 -33.83 -12.08
N ARG A 208 8.51 -33.50 -13.31
CA ARG A 208 7.78 -32.60 -14.21
C ARG A 208 6.44 -33.18 -14.67
N GLN A 209 6.35 -34.49 -14.90
CA GLN A 209 5.11 -35.17 -15.28
C GLN A 209 4.10 -35.16 -14.13
N SER A 210 4.56 -35.36 -12.89
CA SER A 210 3.75 -35.26 -11.67
C SER A 210 3.50 -33.81 -11.22
N GLY A 211 3.86 -32.79 -12.01
CA GLY A 211 3.56 -31.40 -11.70
C GLY A 211 4.33 -30.79 -10.52
N ILE A 212 5.40 -31.42 -10.05
CA ILE A 212 6.18 -30.98 -8.89
C ILE A 212 7.60 -30.53 -9.26
N GLU A 213 8.17 -29.69 -8.42
CA GLU A 213 9.56 -29.30 -8.44
C GLU A 213 10.19 -29.59 -7.07
N LEU A 214 11.29 -30.35 -7.07
CA LEU A 214 12.03 -30.73 -5.87
C LEU A 214 13.29 -29.88 -5.75
N VAL A 215 13.43 -29.19 -4.62
CA VAL A 215 14.60 -28.34 -4.31
C VAL A 215 15.11 -28.62 -2.90
N SER A 216 16.39 -28.37 -2.63
CA SER A 216 16.96 -28.47 -1.28
C SER A 216 16.32 -27.42 -0.34
N ALA A 217 16.17 -27.76 0.94
CA ALA A 217 15.63 -26.84 1.94
C ALA A 217 16.50 -25.57 2.06
N GLY A 218 15.91 -24.40 1.84
CA GLY A 218 16.63 -23.12 1.86
C GLY A 218 15.93 -21.98 1.08
N GLY A 219 14.94 -22.31 0.24
CA GLY A 219 14.14 -21.34 -0.51
C GLY A 219 12.64 -21.50 -0.30
N ARG A 220 11.85 -21.19 -1.34
CA ARG A 220 10.39 -21.43 -1.35
C ARG A 220 10.12 -22.92 -1.08
N CYS A 221 9.22 -23.18 -0.15
CA CYS A 221 8.85 -24.52 0.30
C CYS A 221 7.33 -24.59 0.47
N ASP A 222 6.62 -25.06 -0.55
CA ASP A 222 5.17 -25.23 -0.48
C ASP A 222 4.81 -26.41 0.44
N MET A 223 5.56 -27.52 0.35
CA MET A 223 5.47 -28.67 1.25
C MET A 223 6.86 -29.23 1.59
N ARG A 224 7.11 -29.58 2.86
CA ARG A 224 8.39 -30.16 3.30
C ARG A 224 8.36 -31.69 3.21
N ALA A 225 9.33 -32.27 2.51
CA ALA A 225 9.57 -33.70 2.40
C ALA A 225 10.97 -34.04 2.94
N GLY A 226 11.12 -33.95 4.27
CA GLY A 226 12.39 -34.18 4.93
C GLY A 226 13.38 -33.02 4.77
N ALA A 227 14.53 -33.29 4.13
CA ALA A 227 15.52 -32.29 3.75
C ALA A 227 15.21 -31.58 2.41
N LEU A 228 14.16 -32.02 1.70
CA LEU A 228 13.70 -31.42 0.45
C LEU A 228 12.43 -30.61 0.63
N CYS A 229 12.24 -29.67 -0.28
CA CYS A 229 11.02 -28.91 -0.48
C CYS A 229 10.38 -29.33 -1.80
N VAL A 230 9.08 -29.63 -1.72
CA VAL A 230 8.21 -29.95 -2.85
C VAL A 230 7.41 -28.71 -3.17
N ASN A 231 7.58 -28.18 -4.38
CA ASN A 231 6.88 -27.00 -4.85
C ASN A 231 5.96 -27.36 -6.01
N ALA A 232 4.79 -26.72 -6.07
CA ALA A 232 3.89 -26.89 -7.19
C ALA A 232 4.44 -26.14 -8.40
N ARG A 233 4.57 -26.81 -9.55
CA ARG A 233 5.17 -26.21 -10.75
C ARG A 233 4.27 -25.13 -11.37
N GLU A 234 2.94 -25.30 -11.31
CA GLU A 234 1.98 -24.42 -11.99
C GLU A 234 0.89 -23.80 -11.07
N GLY A 235 0.87 -24.12 -9.78
CA GLY A 235 -0.31 -23.88 -8.92
C GLY A 235 -0.71 -22.44 -8.62
N TYR A 236 0.14 -21.43 -8.88
CA TYR A 236 -0.17 -20.04 -8.52
C TYR A 236 -0.22 -19.09 -9.72
N ARG A 237 0.58 -19.31 -10.77
CA ARG A 237 0.75 -18.31 -11.83
C ARG A 237 -0.52 -18.07 -12.63
N ASP A 238 -1.28 -19.11 -12.94
CA ASP A 238 -2.50 -18.97 -13.75
C ASP A 238 -3.72 -18.53 -12.93
N ILE A 239 -3.78 -18.88 -11.64
CA ILE A 239 -4.78 -18.34 -10.70
C ILE A 239 -4.61 -16.82 -10.56
N TRP A 240 -3.39 -16.33 -10.37
CA TRP A 240 -3.14 -14.87 -10.30
C TRP A 240 -3.41 -14.17 -11.63
N ARG A 241 -3.06 -14.77 -12.77
CA ARG A 241 -3.41 -14.21 -14.09
C ARG A 241 -4.93 -14.05 -14.24
N GLY A 242 -5.71 -15.04 -13.82
CA GLY A 242 -7.17 -14.97 -13.79
C GLY A 242 -7.68 -13.84 -12.88
N LEU A 243 -7.18 -13.76 -11.65
CA LEU A 243 -7.55 -12.71 -10.68
C LEU A 243 -7.20 -11.30 -11.17
N PHE A 244 -6.01 -11.11 -11.73
CA PHE A 244 -5.60 -9.82 -12.33
C PHE A 244 -6.46 -9.47 -13.55
N GLY A 245 -6.80 -10.43 -14.40
CA GLY A 245 -7.74 -10.23 -15.51
C GLY A 245 -9.12 -9.78 -15.04
N LEU A 246 -9.63 -10.37 -13.96
CA LEU A 246 -10.94 -10.03 -13.39
C LEU A 246 -10.94 -8.65 -12.71
N LEU A 247 -9.87 -8.32 -11.97
CA LEU A 247 -9.69 -7.00 -11.35
C LEU A 247 -9.59 -5.90 -12.40
N THR A 248 -8.81 -6.11 -13.46
CA THR A 248 -8.67 -5.14 -14.56
C THR A 248 -9.99 -4.93 -15.29
N LEU A 249 -10.76 -5.98 -15.55
CA LEU A 249 -12.11 -5.87 -16.12
C LEU A 249 -13.04 -5.03 -15.23
N PHE A 250 -13.10 -5.30 -13.92
CA PHE A 250 -13.96 -4.56 -12.99
C PHE A 250 -13.55 -3.09 -12.85
N THR A 251 -12.25 -2.80 -12.83
CA THR A 251 -11.76 -1.42 -12.75
C THR A 251 -12.08 -0.63 -14.02
N VAL A 252 -11.91 -1.21 -15.20
CA VAL A 252 -12.28 -0.59 -16.49
C VAL A 252 -13.78 -0.31 -16.54
N LEU A 253 -14.63 -1.28 -16.19
CA LEU A 253 -16.08 -1.10 -16.14
C LEU A 253 -16.48 -0.01 -15.13
N GLY A 254 -15.84 0.03 -13.96
CA GLY A 254 -16.04 1.07 -12.95
C GLY A 254 -15.68 2.47 -13.45
N LEU A 255 -14.55 2.62 -14.16
CA LEU A 255 -14.13 3.90 -14.75
C LEU A 255 -15.08 4.36 -15.86
N ILE A 256 -15.52 3.45 -16.74
CA ILE A 256 -16.51 3.74 -17.78
C ILE A 256 -17.83 4.22 -17.15
N TRP A 257 -18.31 3.53 -16.11
CA TRP A 257 -19.52 3.90 -15.40
C TRP A 257 -19.39 5.28 -14.73
N LEU A 258 -18.26 5.56 -14.08
CA LEU A 258 -18.00 6.84 -13.43
C LEU A 258 -17.93 7.98 -14.47
N ALA A 259 -17.29 7.75 -15.61
CA ALA A 259 -17.22 8.69 -16.72
C ALA A 259 -18.62 8.98 -17.30
N TRP A 260 -19.45 7.94 -17.48
CA TRP A 260 -20.83 8.07 -17.95
C TRP A 260 -21.69 8.87 -16.97
N GLN A 261 -21.60 8.57 -15.67
CA GLN A 261 -22.32 9.30 -14.63
C GLN A 261 -21.92 10.79 -14.60
N ARG A 262 -20.61 11.09 -14.69
CA ARG A 262 -20.11 12.47 -14.77
C ARG A 262 -20.62 13.20 -16.01
N ARG A 263 -20.62 12.56 -17.18
CA ARG A 263 -21.17 13.15 -18.41
C ARG A 263 -22.65 13.50 -18.24
N ARG A 264 -23.44 12.57 -17.69
CA ARG A 264 -24.88 12.78 -17.50
C ARG A 264 -25.21 13.89 -16.50
N GLN A 265 -24.39 14.07 -15.46
CA GLN A 265 -24.51 15.21 -14.55
C GLN A 265 -24.20 16.55 -15.25
N ARG A 266 -23.13 16.59 -16.05
CA ARG A 266 -22.75 17.79 -16.83
C ARG A 266 -23.84 18.20 -17.82
N GLU A 267 -24.47 17.24 -18.49
CA GLU A 267 -25.56 17.49 -19.44
C GLU A 267 -26.79 18.09 -18.74
N ARG A 268 -27.19 17.53 -17.59
CA ARG A 268 -28.30 18.09 -16.79
C ARG A 268 -28.00 19.51 -16.31
N GLN A 269 -26.78 19.76 -15.84
CA GLN A 269 -26.38 21.08 -15.38
C GLN A 269 -26.38 22.12 -16.51
N ARG A 270 -25.84 21.77 -17.69
CA ARG A 270 -25.85 22.63 -18.88
C ARG A 270 -27.27 22.94 -19.34
N PHE A 271 -28.15 21.94 -19.38
CA PHE A 271 -29.55 22.12 -19.74
C PHE A 271 -30.25 23.10 -18.79
N ILE A 272 -30.05 22.95 -17.47
CA ILE A 272 -30.63 23.86 -16.46
C ILE A 272 -30.09 25.29 -16.63
N THR A 273 -28.77 25.46 -16.79
CA THR A 273 -28.19 26.81 -16.93
C THR A 273 -28.59 27.51 -18.23
N GLN A 274 -28.62 26.78 -19.35
CA GLN A 274 -29.02 27.33 -20.65
C GLN A 274 -30.51 27.70 -20.66
N MET A 275 -31.38 26.82 -20.16
CA MET A 275 -32.82 27.06 -20.11
C MET A 275 -33.16 28.27 -19.21
N LEU A 276 -32.61 28.33 -18.00
CA LEU A 276 -32.92 29.43 -17.07
C LEU A 276 -32.40 30.80 -17.54
N THR A 277 -31.24 30.85 -18.21
CA THR A 277 -30.67 32.15 -18.65
C THR A 277 -31.26 32.66 -19.96
N HIS A 278 -31.66 31.77 -20.88
CA HIS A 278 -32.28 32.17 -22.15
C HIS A 278 -33.75 32.54 -22.00
N GLU A 279 -34.52 31.78 -21.21
CA GLU A 279 -35.96 32.03 -21.02
C GLU A 279 -36.25 33.30 -20.20
N LEU A 280 -35.29 33.75 -19.37
CA LEU A 280 -35.41 35.01 -18.62
C LEU A 280 -34.90 36.23 -19.39
N ARG A 281 -33.87 36.07 -20.26
CA ARG A 281 -33.28 37.20 -21.00
C ARG A 281 -34.26 37.80 -22.01
N THR A 282 -35.02 36.97 -22.70
CA THR A 282 -35.96 37.41 -23.75
C THR A 282 -37.12 38.25 -23.21
N PRO A 283 -37.87 37.84 -22.17
CA PRO A 283 -38.94 38.67 -21.61
C PRO A 283 -38.40 39.94 -20.94
N ILE A 284 -37.21 39.89 -20.31
CA ILE A 284 -36.56 41.08 -19.74
C ILE A 284 -36.18 42.09 -20.83
N ALA A 285 -35.64 41.64 -21.96
CA ALA A 285 -35.30 42.52 -23.08
C ALA A 285 -36.54 43.15 -23.71
N GLN A 286 -37.62 42.38 -23.88
CA GLN A 286 -38.90 42.88 -24.39
C GLN A 286 -39.51 43.93 -23.45
N LEU A 287 -39.56 43.65 -22.14
CA LEU A 287 -40.03 44.63 -21.14
C LEU A 287 -39.12 45.87 -21.09
N SER A 288 -37.81 45.70 -21.28
CA SER A 288 -36.87 46.84 -21.36
C SER A 288 -37.15 47.77 -22.52
N ASN A 289 -37.49 47.22 -23.69
CA ASN A 289 -37.84 48.03 -24.85
C ASN A 289 -39.15 48.79 -24.64
N VAL A 290 -40.15 48.18 -24.00
CA VAL A 290 -41.43 48.84 -23.68
C VAL A 290 -41.23 49.98 -22.68
N VAL A 291 -40.45 49.74 -21.62
CA VAL A 291 -40.12 50.78 -20.64
C VAL A 291 -39.32 51.91 -21.28
N GLU A 292 -38.34 51.61 -22.15
CA GLU A 292 -37.55 52.62 -22.85
C GLU A 292 -38.39 53.48 -23.81
N HIS A 293 -39.42 52.88 -24.44
CA HIS A 293 -40.38 53.60 -25.27
C HIS A 293 -41.20 54.60 -24.44
N PHE A 294 -41.78 54.15 -23.32
CA PHE A 294 -42.51 55.03 -22.40
C PHE A 294 -41.62 56.09 -21.72
N ARG A 295 -40.30 55.85 -21.59
CA ARG A 295 -39.35 56.85 -21.10
C ARG A 295 -39.25 58.07 -22.03
N ARG A 296 -39.37 57.86 -23.34
CA ARG A 296 -39.26 58.95 -24.33
C ARG A 296 -40.45 59.91 -24.26
N ASP A 297 -41.61 59.38 -23.89
CA ASP A 297 -42.86 60.14 -23.77
C ASP A 297 -43.21 60.48 -22.31
N PHE A 298 -42.21 60.42 -21.41
CA PHE A 298 -42.42 60.55 -19.96
C PHE A 298 -43.09 61.87 -19.56
N ASP A 299 -42.69 62.98 -20.21
CA ASP A 299 -43.20 64.32 -19.93
C ASP A 299 -44.66 64.53 -20.40
N GLN A 300 -45.19 63.62 -21.23
CA GLN A 300 -46.57 63.65 -21.72
C GLN A 300 -47.51 62.76 -20.89
N LEU A 301 -46.97 62.01 -19.91
CA LEU A 301 -47.75 61.15 -19.04
C LEU A 301 -48.44 61.98 -17.94
N PRO A 302 -49.69 61.63 -17.54
CA PRO A 302 -50.34 62.20 -16.37
C PRO A 302 -49.48 62.00 -15.10
N GLU A 303 -49.48 62.95 -14.16
CA GLU A 303 -48.63 62.90 -12.94
C GLU A 303 -48.77 61.58 -12.16
N GLY A 304 -49.98 61.00 -12.06
CA GLY A 304 -50.21 59.71 -11.42
C GLY A 304 -49.61 58.50 -12.17
N ALA A 305 -49.39 58.61 -13.48
CA ALA A 305 -48.78 57.57 -14.31
C ALA A 305 -47.24 57.65 -14.31
N GLN A 306 -46.66 58.84 -14.11
CA GLN A 306 -45.22 59.03 -14.01
C GLN A 306 -44.62 58.28 -12.80
N LEU A 307 -45.31 58.32 -11.64
CA LEU A 307 -44.92 57.55 -10.44
C LEU A 307 -44.95 56.03 -10.69
N ASN A 308 -45.96 55.54 -11.41
CA ASN A 308 -46.08 54.12 -11.76
C ASN A 308 -44.99 53.68 -12.77
N PHE A 309 -44.59 54.56 -13.67
CA PHE A 309 -43.49 54.30 -14.61
C PHE A 309 -42.15 54.15 -13.90
N VAL A 310 -41.83 55.03 -12.95
CA VAL A 310 -40.61 54.93 -12.13
C VAL A 310 -40.57 53.60 -11.37
N ALA A 311 -41.69 53.17 -10.79
CA ALA A 311 -41.81 51.88 -10.11
C ALA A 311 -41.62 50.68 -11.08
N LEU A 312 -42.11 50.78 -12.32
CA LEU A 312 -41.95 49.73 -13.34
C LEU A 312 -40.50 49.63 -13.83
N ALA A 313 -39.83 50.75 -14.10
CA ALA A 313 -38.43 50.79 -14.50
C ALA A 313 -37.51 50.21 -13.40
N ASP A 314 -37.79 50.53 -12.13
CA ASP A 314 -37.08 49.95 -10.99
C ASP A 314 -37.35 48.44 -10.85
N THR A 315 -38.58 47.97 -11.12
CA THR A 315 -38.92 46.54 -11.14
C THR A 315 -38.15 45.77 -12.22
N LEU A 316 -38.00 46.37 -13.40
CA LEU A 316 -37.24 45.80 -14.50
C LEU A 316 -35.73 45.74 -14.21
N GLN A 317 -35.17 46.80 -13.65
CA GLN A 317 -33.77 46.83 -13.22
C GLN A 317 -33.50 45.77 -12.14
N ARG A 318 -34.46 45.56 -11.22
CA ARG A 318 -34.42 44.47 -10.23
C ARG A 318 -34.46 43.09 -10.87
N MET A 319 -35.28 42.87 -11.89
CA MET A 319 -35.31 41.59 -12.62
C MET A 319 -33.99 41.32 -13.35
N ARG A 320 -33.38 42.35 -13.98
CA ARG A 320 -32.05 42.25 -14.58
C ARG A 320 -30.99 41.87 -13.56
N GLN A 321 -30.94 42.56 -12.43
CA GLN A 321 -30.01 42.27 -11.34
C GLN A 321 -30.22 40.87 -10.77
N MET A 322 -31.47 40.40 -10.64
CA MET A 322 -31.78 39.05 -10.16
C MET A 322 -31.34 37.97 -11.14
N ALA A 323 -31.51 38.19 -12.45
CA ALA A 323 -31.05 37.27 -13.48
C ALA A 323 -29.51 37.19 -13.51
N GLU A 324 -28.83 38.33 -13.39
CA GLU A 324 -27.35 38.38 -13.34
C GLU A 324 -26.79 37.76 -12.07
N THR A 325 -27.36 38.03 -10.90
CA THR A 325 -26.96 37.40 -9.64
C THR A 325 -27.28 35.90 -9.60
N SER A 326 -28.36 35.45 -10.25
CA SER A 326 -28.68 34.02 -10.37
C SER A 326 -27.64 33.26 -11.17
N LYS A 327 -26.99 33.90 -12.17
CA LYS A 327 -25.85 33.32 -12.90
C LYS A 327 -24.69 32.97 -11.96
N HIS A 328 -24.43 33.82 -10.96
CA HIS A 328 -23.41 33.57 -9.94
C HIS A 328 -23.83 32.48 -8.93
N TYR A 329 -25.13 32.33 -8.69
CA TYR A 329 -25.67 31.29 -7.80
C TYR A 329 -25.69 29.89 -8.44
N LEU A 330 -25.70 29.84 -9.78
CA LEU A 330 -25.68 28.64 -10.61
C LEU A 330 -24.27 28.12 -10.91
N ILE A 331 -23.24 28.73 -10.34
CA ILE A 331 -21.85 28.22 -10.42
C ILE A 331 -21.82 26.81 -9.82
N ALA A 332 -21.26 25.87 -10.59
CA ALA A 332 -21.18 24.46 -10.23
C ALA A 332 -20.41 24.26 -8.90
N GLU A 333 -20.83 23.30 -8.08
CA GLU A 333 -20.25 22.99 -6.76
C GLU A 333 -18.71 23.10 -6.70
N HIS A 334 -18.03 22.60 -7.74
CA HIS A 334 -16.57 22.58 -7.81
C HIS A 334 -15.92 23.94 -8.14
N GLN A 335 -16.59 24.79 -8.92
CA GLN A 335 -16.16 26.19 -9.10
C GLN A 335 -16.51 27.04 -7.87
N ARG A 336 -17.50 26.63 -7.06
CA ARG A 336 -17.81 27.29 -5.78
C ARG A 336 -16.70 27.07 -4.77
N GLU A 337 -16.18 25.83 -4.66
CA GLU A 337 -15.02 25.51 -3.82
C GLU A 337 -13.82 26.39 -4.18
N ALA A 338 -13.49 26.52 -5.47
CA ALA A 338 -12.38 27.35 -5.95
C ALA A 338 -12.57 28.88 -5.76
N LEU A 339 -13.79 29.36 -5.55
CA LEU A 339 -14.08 30.77 -5.24
C LEU A 339 -14.19 31.04 -3.73
N GLU A 340 -14.39 29.99 -2.94
CA GLU A 340 -14.42 30.02 -1.48
C GLU A 340 -13.04 29.77 -0.87
N THR A 341 -12.09 29.23 -1.63
CA THR A 341 -10.69 29.10 -1.18
C THR A 341 -10.12 30.48 -0.82
N PRO A 342 -9.64 30.65 0.43
CA PRO A 342 -8.96 31.86 0.86
C PRO A 342 -7.81 32.19 -0.07
N THR A 343 -7.84 33.38 -0.66
CA THR A 343 -6.73 33.91 -1.46
C THR A 343 -5.98 34.90 -0.59
N GLN A 344 -4.66 34.78 -0.54
CA GLN A 344 -3.82 35.75 0.17
C GLN A 344 -3.88 37.09 -0.58
N VAL A 345 -4.39 38.12 0.09
CA VAL A 345 -4.53 39.46 -0.47
C VAL A 345 -4.06 40.49 0.56
N GLN A 346 -3.29 41.46 0.10
CA GLN A 346 -2.92 42.63 0.90
C GLN A 346 -4.16 43.51 1.14
N LEU A 347 -4.50 43.76 2.41
CA LEU A 347 -5.74 44.48 2.76
C LEU A 347 -5.79 45.90 2.17
N SER A 348 -4.67 46.63 2.15
CA SER A 348 -4.60 47.97 1.54
C SER A 348 -5.01 47.94 0.06
N ASP A 349 -4.40 47.05 -0.72
CA ASP A 349 -4.58 47.01 -2.17
C ASP A 349 -6.02 46.64 -2.55
N TRP A 350 -6.62 45.74 -1.76
CA TRP A 350 -8.01 45.36 -1.92
C TRP A 350 -8.96 46.52 -1.62
N LEU A 351 -8.74 47.22 -0.50
CA LEU A 351 -9.59 48.34 -0.09
C LEU A 351 -9.42 49.54 -1.01
N ASP A 352 -8.19 49.84 -1.45
CA ASP A 352 -7.89 50.89 -2.43
C ASP A 352 -8.67 50.66 -3.73
N HIS A 353 -8.67 49.41 -4.23
CA HIS A 353 -9.43 49.07 -5.43
C HIS A 353 -10.94 49.21 -5.24
N LEU A 354 -11.48 48.83 -4.07
CA LEU A 354 -12.90 48.97 -3.76
C LEU A 354 -13.34 50.44 -3.58
N CYS A 355 -12.42 51.29 -3.12
CA CYS A 355 -12.68 52.70 -2.79
C CYS A 355 -12.38 53.67 -3.95
N ALA A 356 -11.56 53.27 -4.94
CA ALA A 356 -11.05 54.12 -6.01
C ALA A 356 -12.11 54.93 -6.78
N ASN A 357 -13.35 54.43 -6.86
CA ASN A 357 -14.45 55.07 -7.61
C ASN A 357 -15.54 55.69 -6.70
N ARG A 358 -15.24 55.95 -5.42
CA ARG A 358 -16.23 56.41 -4.42
C ARG A 358 -15.80 57.71 -3.74
N ASP A 359 -16.12 58.84 -4.37
CA ASP A 359 -15.84 60.17 -3.83
C ASP A 359 -16.54 60.39 -2.48
N GLY A 360 -15.76 60.72 -1.44
CA GLY A 360 -16.25 61.01 -0.09
C GLY A 360 -16.32 59.79 0.85
N LEU A 361 -15.71 58.67 0.49
CA LEU A 361 -15.43 57.54 1.40
C LEU A 361 -14.09 57.76 2.09
N THR A 362 -14.08 57.78 3.42
CA THR A 362 -12.83 57.69 4.19
C THR A 362 -12.75 56.31 4.81
N TYR A 363 -11.72 55.53 4.48
CA TYR A 363 -11.47 54.26 5.14
C TYR A 363 -10.31 54.35 6.13
N CYS A 364 -10.45 53.67 7.27
CA CYS A 364 -9.42 53.53 8.28
C CYS A 364 -9.09 52.04 8.40
N LEU A 365 -7.81 51.70 8.25
CA LEU A 365 -7.29 50.34 8.38
C LEU A 365 -6.37 50.29 9.59
N ASP A 366 -6.69 49.45 10.57
CA ASP A 366 -5.92 49.37 11.83
C ASP A 366 -4.52 48.77 11.60
N GLU A 367 -4.42 47.72 10.78
CA GLU A 367 -3.17 47.04 10.43
C GLU A 367 -3.20 46.63 8.95
N ASN A 368 -2.14 46.99 8.20
CA ASN A 368 -2.01 46.55 6.81
C ASN A 368 -1.27 45.22 6.71
N ILE A 369 -2.04 44.13 6.65
CA ILE A 369 -1.51 42.76 6.60
C ILE A 369 -2.05 42.02 5.38
N ALA A 370 -1.31 41.02 4.93
CA ALA A 370 -1.82 40.02 4.00
C ALA A 370 -2.67 39.00 4.78
N VAL A 371 -3.84 38.67 4.23
CA VAL A 371 -4.80 37.76 4.86
C VAL A 371 -5.42 36.85 3.81
N GLY A 372 -5.60 35.58 4.18
CA GLY A 372 -6.37 34.64 3.38
C GLY A 372 -7.86 34.95 3.52
N VAL A 373 -8.46 35.56 2.51
CA VAL A 373 -9.90 35.86 2.48
C VAL A 373 -10.54 35.35 1.21
N SER A 374 -11.83 35.04 1.27
CA SER A 374 -12.61 34.79 0.07
C SER A 374 -12.86 36.11 -0.68
N PHE A 375 -11.86 36.54 -1.46
CA PHE A 375 -11.79 37.85 -2.12
C PHE A 375 -13.06 38.21 -2.90
N TYR A 376 -13.55 37.27 -3.70
CA TYR A 376 -14.75 37.46 -4.52
C TYR A 376 -16.00 37.72 -3.66
N TRP A 377 -16.26 36.88 -2.67
CA TRP A 377 -17.45 36.99 -1.82
C TRP A 377 -17.35 38.18 -0.86
N GLY A 378 -16.16 38.47 -0.33
CA GLY A 378 -15.89 39.68 0.45
C GLY A 378 -16.17 40.95 -0.35
N SER A 379 -15.66 41.03 -1.59
CA SER A 379 -15.86 42.18 -2.47
C SER A 379 -17.33 42.39 -2.82
N LEU A 380 -18.08 41.31 -3.07
CA LEU A 380 -19.52 41.37 -3.29
C LEU A 380 -20.25 41.94 -2.07
N CYS A 381 -19.92 41.47 -0.87
CA CYS A 381 -20.54 41.94 0.36
C CYS A 381 -20.25 43.42 0.63
N LEU A 382 -18.98 43.83 0.54
CA LEU A 382 -18.56 45.20 0.76
C LEU A 382 -19.15 46.17 -0.26
N THR A 383 -19.17 45.79 -1.54
CA THR A 383 -19.80 46.61 -2.59
C THR A 383 -21.27 46.85 -2.29
N ASN A 384 -22.02 45.82 -1.86
CA ASN A 384 -23.43 45.97 -1.49
C ASN A 384 -23.63 46.87 -0.26
N LEU A 385 -22.78 46.75 0.76
CA LEU A 385 -22.87 47.58 1.97
C LEU A 385 -22.52 49.05 1.67
N LEU A 386 -21.46 49.29 0.91
CA LEU A 386 -21.04 50.64 0.50
C LEU A 386 -22.07 51.29 -0.43
N ASP A 387 -22.61 50.55 -1.41
CA ASP A 387 -23.67 51.06 -2.28
C ASP A 387 -24.92 51.47 -1.49
N ASN A 388 -25.27 50.70 -0.45
CA ASN A 388 -26.35 51.07 0.45
C ASN A 388 -26.05 52.36 1.20
N ALA A 389 -24.86 52.51 1.77
CA ALA A 389 -24.46 53.71 2.51
C ALA A 389 -24.47 54.96 1.61
N PHE A 390 -24.00 54.85 0.36
CA PHE A 390 -23.96 55.98 -0.58
C PHE A 390 -25.32 56.37 -1.17
N ARG A 391 -26.18 55.38 -1.45
CA ARG A 391 -27.50 55.64 -2.08
C ARG A 391 -28.57 56.01 -1.08
N HIS A 392 -28.47 55.50 0.16
CA HIS A 392 -29.54 55.59 1.15
C HIS A 392 -29.11 56.19 2.49
N GLY A 393 -27.82 56.26 2.78
CA GLY A 393 -27.27 56.84 4.01
C GLY A 393 -27.05 58.36 3.91
N LYS A 394 -26.51 58.95 4.98
CA LYS A 394 -26.07 60.36 4.99
C LYS A 394 -24.55 60.45 5.05
N ARG A 395 -23.96 61.30 4.20
CA ARG A 395 -22.52 61.57 4.21
C ARG A 395 -22.09 62.30 5.50
N PRO A 396 -20.85 62.14 5.98
CA PRO A 396 -19.78 61.28 5.44
C PRO A 396 -20.02 59.78 5.65
N VAL A 397 -19.49 58.95 4.74
CA VAL A 397 -19.46 57.49 4.84
C VAL A 397 -18.05 57.06 5.26
N HIS A 398 -17.97 56.22 6.29
CA HIS A 398 -16.71 55.70 6.81
C HIS A 398 -16.66 54.18 6.70
N LEU A 399 -15.48 53.65 6.33
CA LEU A 399 -15.19 52.23 6.35
C LEU A 399 -14.06 51.96 7.34
N THR A 400 -14.34 51.34 8.48
CA THR A 400 -13.31 50.91 9.43
C THR A 400 -13.08 49.42 9.28
N VAL A 401 -11.83 49.01 9.10
CA VAL A 401 -11.45 47.60 8.99
C VAL A 401 -10.48 47.27 10.11
N HIS A 402 -10.90 46.35 10.97
CA HIS A 402 -10.08 45.89 12.09
C HIS A 402 -10.01 44.37 12.15
N LYS A 403 -8.89 43.88 12.64
CA LYS A 403 -8.60 42.47 12.78
C LYS A 403 -8.95 42.01 14.20
N SER A 404 -9.71 40.93 14.29
CA SER A 404 -9.89 40.16 15.52
C SER A 404 -9.07 38.87 15.47
N ARG A 405 -9.03 38.09 16.56
CA ARG A 405 -8.26 36.83 16.63
C ARG A 405 -8.66 35.79 15.58
N THR A 406 -9.91 35.82 15.10
CA THR A 406 -10.46 34.81 14.18
C THR A 406 -11.26 35.39 13.01
N HIS A 407 -11.52 36.70 13.00
CA HIS A 407 -12.35 37.36 11.99
C HIS A 407 -11.77 38.72 11.60
N LEU A 408 -11.96 39.10 10.34
CA LEU A 408 -11.84 40.47 9.87
C LEU A 408 -13.20 41.13 9.98
N ILE A 409 -13.20 42.33 10.55
CA ILE A 409 -14.41 43.07 10.87
C ILE A 409 -14.43 44.35 10.04
N PHE A 410 -15.39 44.42 9.12
CA PHE A 410 -15.62 45.56 8.25
C PHE A 410 -16.83 46.34 8.78
N GLN A 411 -16.61 47.56 9.22
CA GLN A 411 -17.66 48.46 9.70
C GLN A 411 -17.89 49.54 8.66
N VAL A 412 -19.04 49.50 8.01
CA VAL A 412 -19.50 50.57 7.11
C VAL A 412 -20.48 51.44 7.90
N SER A 413 -20.10 52.69 8.19
CA SER A 413 -20.92 53.64 8.91
C SER A 413 -21.26 54.88 8.08
N ASP A 414 -22.44 55.42 8.31
CA ASP A 414 -22.92 56.67 7.73
C ASP A 414 -23.57 57.56 8.80
N SER A 415 -23.69 58.85 8.52
CA SER A 415 -24.22 59.85 9.47
C SER A 415 -25.76 59.84 9.59
N GLY A 416 -26.42 58.82 9.06
CA GLY A 416 -27.85 58.58 9.21
C GLY A 416 -28.20 58.05 10.60
N ASN A 417 -29.49 58.12 10.93
CA ASN A 417 -30.04 57.50 12.14
C ASN A 417 -31.26 56.67 11.73
N ILE A 418 -31.09 55.34 11.68
CA ILE A 418 -32.17 54.41 11.32
C ILE A 418 -32.77 53.85 12.61
N THR A 419 -34.03 54.21 12.87
CA THR A 419 -34.77 53.83 14.09
C THR A 419 -35.25 52.38 14.12
N GLN A 420 -35.27 51.68 12.98
CA GLN A 420 -35.69 50.28 12.87
C GLN A 420 -34.59 49.39 12.31
N ASN A 421 -34.26 48.29 13.00
CA ASN A 421 -33.22 47.37 12.54
C ASN A 421 -33.64 46.66 11.22
N PRO A 422 -32.98 46.95 10.09
CA PRO A 422 -33.35 46.38 8.79
C PRO A 422 -33.04 44.88 8.68
N LEU A 423 -32.20 44.32 9.57
CA LEU A 423 -31.82 42.90 9.57
C LEU A 423 -32.90 41.99 10.20
N LEU A 424 -33.71 42.52 11.12
CA LEU A 424 -34.77 41.77 11.82
C LEU A 424 -36.04 41.59 10.96
N ASN A 425 -36.29 42.49 10.01
CA ASN A 425 -37.46 42.46 9.12
C ASN A 425 -37.24 41.72 7.80
N SER A 426 -36.19 40.90 7.69
CA SER A 426 -35.82 40.14 6.47
C SER A 426 -36.93 39.28 5.86
N ARG A 427 -37.96 38.89 6.64
CA ARG A 427 -39.14 38.18 6.09
C ARG A 427 -40.16 39.09 5.41
N ARG A 428 -40.32 40.36 5.84
CA ARG A 428 -41.25 41.36 5.27
C ARG A 428 -40.61 42.25 4.19
N LEU A 429 -39.29 42.39 4.19
CA LEU A 429 -38.49 43.07 3.14
C LEU A 429 -38.48 42.32 1.79
N ARG A 430 -39.14 41.16 1.70
CA ARG A 430 -39.40 40.49 0.41
C ARG A 430 -40.33 41.28 -0.50
N TRP A 431 -41.05 42.28 0.01
CA TRP A 431 -42.15 42.93 -0.72
C TRP A 431 -42.43 44.39 -0.32
N SER A 432 -41.41 45.20 0.05
CA SER A 432 -41.59 46.66 0.14
C SER A 432 -40.83 47.39 -0.96
N ASN A 433 -41.43 48.46 -1.47
CA ASN A 433 -41.01 49.28 -2.62
C ASN A 433 -39.71 50.09 -2.42
N SER A 434 -38.76 49.59 -1.64
CA SER A 434 -37.45 50.23 -1.46
C SER A 434 -36.33 49.25 -1.80
N SER A 435 -35.40 49.71 -2.63
CA SER A 435 -34.14 49.07 -3.02
C SER A 435 -33.23 48.64 -1.86
N LEU A 436 -33.64 48.88 -0.60
CA LEU A 436 -32.90 48.64 0.64
C LEU A 436 -32.74 47.14 1.00
N GLY A 437 -33.65 46.27 0.58
CA GLY A 437 -33.78 44.91 1.14
C GLY A 437 -32.94 43.80 0.50
N LEU A 438 -32.65 43.91 -0.80
CA LEU A 438 -32.01 42.82 -1.57
C LEU A 438 -30.52 42.72 -1.30
N GLY A 439 -29.80 43.85 -1.31
CA GLY A 439 -28.35 43.88 -1.02
C GLY A 439 -28.03 43.33 0.36
N LEU A 440 -28.78 43.73 1.40
CA LEU A 440 -28.62 43.24 2.76
C LEU A 440 -28.95 41.74 2.90
N THR A 441 -29.94 41.24 2.14
CA THR A 441 -30.28 39.80 2.14
C THR A 441 -29.16 38.97 1.51
N ILE A 442 -28.50 39.48 0.47
CA ILE A 442 -27.33 38.84 -0.15
C ILE A 442 -26.18 38.78 0.85
N VAL A 443 -25.83 39.92 1.46
CA VAL A 443 -24.74 40.01 2.45
C VAL A 443 -25.00 39.06 3.62
N GLN A 444 -26.23 39.03 4.16
CA GLN A 444 -26.58 38.16 5.29
C GLN A 444 -26.48 36.67 4.94
N ARG A 445 -26.87 36.26 3.73
CA ARG A 445 -26.79 34.86 3.30
C ARG A 445 -25.34 34.44 3.01
N VAL A 446 -24.56 35.32 2.39
CA VAL A 446 -23.13 35.07 2.11
C VAL A 446 -22.33 35.03 3.41
N ALA A 447 -22.53 35.98 4.32
CA ALA A 447 -21.86 36.01 5.63
C ALA A 447 -22.12 34.71 6.41
N ARG A 448 -23.39 34.30 6.59
CA ARG A 448 -23.72 33.04 7.27
C ARG A 448 -23.09 31.81 6.61
N ARG A 449 -22.97 31.81 5.28
CA ARG A 449 -22.38 30.71 4.52
C ARG A 449 -20.87 30.62 4.74
N LEU A 450 -20.19 31.75 4.81
CA LEU A 450 -18.76 31.83 5.11
C LEU A 450 -18.47 31.72 6.61
N ASN A 451 -19.41 31.25 7.44
CA ASN A 451 -19.31 31.25 8.90
C ASN A 451 -19.08 32.64 9.54
N GLY A 452 -19.34 33.70 8.79
CA GLY A 452 -19.31 35.08 9.23
C GLY A 452 -20.66 35.58 9.75
N ARG A 453 -20.70 36.86 10.12
CA ARG A 453 -21.89 37.50 10.71
C ARG A 453 -22.08 38.90 10.15
N LEU A 454 -23.35 39.31 10.03
CA LEU A 454 -23.72 40.70 9.75
C LEU A 454 -24.52 41.23 10.93
N THR A 455 -24.09 42.36 11.50
CA THR A 455 -24.78 43.07 12.59
C THR A 455 -25.03 44.54 12.23
N PHE A 456 -25.91 45.21 12.97
CA PHE A 456 -26.39 46.56 12.70
C PHE A 456 -26.46 47.38 14.00
N SER A 457 -26.02 48.63 13.92
CA SER A 457 -26.18 49.67 14.96
C SER A 457 -26.85 50.91 14.37
N ALA A 458 -27.70 51.58 15.16
CA ALA A 458 -28.63 52.60 14.69
C ALA A 458 -28.06 54.03 14.64
N ALA A 459 -27.13 54.38 15.55
CA ALA A 459 -26.63 55.75 15.70
C ALA A 459 -25.13 55.77 16.09
N PRO A 460 -24.21 56.15 15.19
CA PRO A 460 -24.43 56.35 13.76
C PRO A 460 -24.86 55.03 13.07
N THR A 461 -25.55 55.13 11.94
CA THR A 461 -26.01 53.96 11.18
C THR A 461 -24.78 53.16 10.74
N THR A 462 -24.61 51.96 11.30
CA THR A 462 -23.40 51.15 11.09
C THR A 462 -23.76 49.70 10.81
N PHE A 463 -23.26 49.18 9.69
CA PHE A 463 -23.32 47.75 9.36
C PHE A 463 -21.94 47.13 9.59
N THR A 464 -21.90 46.10 10.42
CA THR A 464 -20.67 45.38 10.76
C THR A 464 -20.70 43.99 10.14
N LEU A 465 -19.81 43.75 9.18
CA LEU A 465 -19.61 42.45 8.54
C LEU A 465 -18.36 41.78 9.13
N GLU A 466 -18.56 40.63 9.74
CA GLU A 466 -17.52 39.75 10.27
C GLU A 466 -17.31 38.61 9.29
N LEU A 467 -16.09 38.43 8.79
CA LEU A 467 -15.70 37.30 7.94
C LEU A 467 -14.49 36.60 8.54
N PRO A 468 -14.43 35.25 8.54
CA PRO A 468 -13.21 34.57 8.94
C PRO A 468 -12.08 34.87 7.95
N TYR A 469 -10.85 34.84 8.45
CA TYR A 469 -9.64 34.94 7.65
C TYR A 469 -8.64 33.89 8.09
N ASP A 470 -7.80 33.45 7.16
CA ASP A 470 -6.63 32.64 7.48
C ASP A 470 -5.43 33.56 7.71
N PRO A 471 -4.77 33.50 8.89
CA PRO A 471 -3.51 34.19 9.10
C PRO A 471 -2.43 33.60 8.19
N GLU A 472 -1.49 34.43 7.74
CA GLU A 472 -0.26 33.97 7.08
C GLU A 472 0.49 32.90 7.88
#